data_AF-A0A926WXA5-F1
#
_entry.id   AF-A0A926WXA5-F1
#
_cell.length_a   1.000
_cell.length_b   1.000
_cell.length_c   1.000
_cell.angle_alpha   90.00
_cell.angle_beta   90.00
_cell.angle_gamma   90.00
#
_symmetry.space_group_name_H-M   'P 1'
#
loop_
_entity.id
_entity.type
_entity.pdbx_description
1 polymer ?
#
loop_
_entity_poly.entity_id
_entity_poly.type
_entity_poly.pdbx_seq_one_letter_code
_entity_poly.pdbx_strand_id
1 'polypeptide(L)' 'MAVTTDSRSNKLIIRFRVSGYSKQFYLNSGLKDSAKNRAIVDSRWEEIQREISLGIFDPTL' A
#
# COMPACT_ATOMS: atom_id res chain seq x y z
N MET A 1 6.42 8.59 3.23
CA MET A 1 5.69 7.48 3.89
C MET A 1 4.44 7.17 3.09
N ALA A 2 4.34 5.99 2.49
CA ALA A 2 3.19 5.58 1.69
C ALA A 2 2.10 4.86 2.52
N VAL A 3 2.45 4.42 3.73
CA VAL A 3 1.54 3.83 4.70
C VAL A 3 0.94 4.93 5.59
N THR A 4 -0.37 5.07 5.53
CA THR A 4 -1.14 6.05 6.31
C THR A 4 -2.27 5.35 7.06
N THR A 5 -2.90 6.07 7.98
CA THR A 5 -4.04 5.55 8.74
C THR A 5 -5.31 6.18 8.20
N ASP A 6 -6.30 5.35 7.88
CA ASP A 6 -7.61 5.79 7.42
C ASP A 6 -8.41 6.39 8.59
N SER A 7 -8.76 7.68 8.48
CA SER A 7 -9.46 8.44 9.53
C SER A 7 -10.86 7.91 9.87
N ARG A 8 -11.51 7.14 9.00
CA ARG A 8 -12.88 6.63 9.21
C ARG A 8 -12.87 5.29 9.93
N SER A 9 -11.93 4.44 9.59
CA SER A 9 -11.84 3.06 10.09
C SER A 9 -10.71 2.84 11.11
N ASN A 10 -9.81 3.81 11.26
CA ASN A 10 -8.59 3.71 12.04
C ASN A 10 -7.69 2.52 11.64
N LYS A 11 -7.72 2.17 10.35
CA LYS A 11 -6.97 1.06 9.75
C LYS A 11 -5.83 1.57 8.89
N LEU A 12 -4.75 0.80 8.80
CA LEU A 12 -3.61 1.11 7.96
C LEU A 12 -3.96 0.91 6.48
N ILE A 13 -3.53 1.85 5.66
CA ILE A 13 -3.78 1.89 4.21
C ILE A 13 -2.48 2.20 3.47
N ILE A 14 -2.34 1.64 2.27
CA ILE A 14 -1.23 1.91 1.35
C ILE A 14 -1.80 2.69 0.16
N ARG A 15 -1.18 3.82 -0.17
CA ARG A 15 -1.52 4.62 -1.36
C ARG A 15 -0.29 4.77 -2.24
N PHE A 16 -0.43 4.45 -3.53
CA PHE A 16 0.70 4.45 -4.45
C PHE A 16 0.32 4.73 -5.89
N ARG A 17 1.32 5.05 -6.71
CA ARG A 17 1.17 5.26 -8.15
C ARG A 17 2.05 4.29 -8.90
N VAL A 18 1.59 3.91 -10.08
CA VAL A 18 2.29 3.01 -11.00
C VAL A 18 2.50 3.77 -12.29
N SER A 19 3.73 3.75 -12.83
CA SER A 19 4.02 4.40 -14.10
C SER A 19 3.13 3.82 -15.20
N GLY A 20 2.60 4.67 -16.08
CA GLY A 20 1.63 4.28 -17.11
C GLY A 20 0.16 4.29 -16.66
N TYR A 21 -0.13 4.47 -15.38
CA TYR A 21 -1.49 4.64 -14.86
C TYR A 21 -1.73 6.09 -14.41
N SER A 22 -2.84 6.68 -14.85
CA SER A 22 -3.25 8.02 -14.43
C SER A 22 -3.87 8.04 -13.02
N LYS A 23 -4.32 6.89 -12.52
CA LYS A 23 -4.98 6.73 -11.22
C LYS A 23 -4.00 6.48 -10.08
N GLN A 24 -4.39 6.88 -8.87
CA GLN A 24 -3.73 6.43 -7.64
C GLN A 24 -4.36 5.12 -7.18
N PHE A 25 -3.53 4.15 -6.85
CA PHE A 25 -3.95 2.87 -6.26
C PHE A 25 -4.07 2.98 -4.75
N TYR A 26 -5.00 2.21 -4.20
CA TYR A 26 -5.33 2.19 -2.79
C TYR A 26 -5.50 0.74 -2.34
N LEU A 27 -4.84 0.39 -1.24
CA LEU A 27 -4.96 -0.91 -0.59
C LEU A 27 -5.27 -0.70 0.88
N ASN A 28 -6.39 -1.24 1.35
CA ASN A 28 -6.71 -1.28 2.78
C ASN A 28 -6.14 -2.56 3.37
N SER A 29 -5.25 -2.44 4.37
CA SER A 29 -4.64 -3.62 5.01
C SER A 29 -5.61 -4.38 5.92
N GLY A 30 -6.73 -3.76 6.32
CA GLY A 30 -7.62 -4.33 7.35
C GLY A 30 -7.10 -4.22 8.79
N LEU A 31 -5.81 -3.88 8.98
CA LEU A 31 -5.13 -3.87 10.26
C LEU A 31 -5.27 -2.53 10.98
N LYS A 32 -5.45 -2.55 12.31
CA LYS A 32 -5.43 -1.35 13.14
C LYS A 32 -4.02 -0.76 13.24
N ASP A 33 -3.92 0.56 13.45
CA ASP A 33 -2.63 1.23 13.66
C ASP A 33 -1.97 0.74 14.96
N SER A 34 -0.87 0.02 14.82
CA SER A 34 0.03 -0.39 15.89
C SER A 34 1.42 -0.57 15.30
N ALA A 35 2.48 -0.46 16.10
CA ALA A 35 3.85 -0.57 15.61
C ALA A 35 4.10 -1.92 14.88
N LYS A 36 3.57 -3.02 15.42
CA LYS A 36 3.67 -4.35 14.80
C LYS A 36 2.95 -4.41 13.44
N ASN A 37 1.71 -3.92 13.38
CA ASN A 37 0.95 -3.94 12.14
C ASN A 37 1.54 -3.00 11.09
N ARG A 38 2.08 -1.86 11.52
CA ARG A 38 2.73 -0.89 10.64
C ARG A 38 3.94 -1.51 9.96
N ALA A 39 4.78 -2.24 10.69
CA ALA A 39 5.90 -2.98 10.10
C ALA A 39 5.45 -4.01 9.04
N ILE A 40 4.33 -4.71 9.27
CA ILE A 40 3.77 -5.66 8.28
C ILE A 40 3.32 -4.91 7.02
N VAL A 41 2.60 -3.80 7.18
CA VAL A 41 2.08 -3.01 6.05
C VAL A 41 3.21 -2.30 5.31
N ASP A 42 4.27 -1.86 6.00
CA ASP A 42 5.48 -1.31 5.40
C ASP A 42 6.23 -2.35 4.57
N SER A 43 6.39 -3.59 5.07
CA SER A 43 6.96 -4.70 4.27
C SER A 43 6.13 -4.97 3.01
N ARG A 44 4.80 -4.94 3.12
CA ARG A 44 3.92 -5.12 1.95
C ARG A 44 4.04 -3.98 0.96
N TRP A 45 4.23 -2.75 1.45
CA TRP A 45 4.50 -1.59 0.61
C TRP A 45 5.81 -1.74 -0.18
N GLU A 46 6.87 -2.24 0.45
CA GLU A 46 8.15 -2.50 -0.21
C GLU A 46 8.04 -3.56 -1.31
N GLU A 47 7.28 -4.64 -1.07
CA GLU A 47 6.98 -5.66 -2.09
C GLU A 47 6.28 -5.06 -3.31
N ILE A 48 5.24 -4.23 -3.09
CA ILE A 48 4.51 -3.55 -4.17
C ILE A 48 5.46 -2.64 -4.98
N GLN A 49 6.32 -1.89 -4.31
CA GLN A 49 7.31 -1.05 -5.00
C GLN A 49 8.29 -1.87 -5.84
N ARG A 50 8.72 -3.03 -5.33
CA ARG A 50 9.58 -3.95 -6.05
C ARG A 50 8.87 -4.52 -7.29
N GLU A 51 7.63 -4.94 -7.17
CA GLU A 51 6.83 -5.45 -8.30
C GLU A 51 6.63 -4.39 -9.38
N ILE A 52 6.34 -3.14 -8.99
CA ILE A 52 6.22 -2.00 -9.91
C ILE A 52 7.56 -1.76 -10.62
N SER A 53 8.67 -1.75 -9.87
CA SER A 53 10.00 -1.54 -10.45
C SER A 53 10.42 -2.66 -11.41
N LEU A 54 9.95 -3.89 -11.18
CA LEU A 54 10.21 -5.05 -12.03
C LEU A 54 9.24 -5.16 -13.22
N GLY A 55 8.20 -4.29 -13.28
CA GLY A 55 7.19 -4.31 -14.33
C GLY A 55 6.23 -5.51 -14.27
N ILE A 56 6.18 -6.21 -13.13
CA ILE A 56 5.33 -7.38 -12.90
C ILE A 56 4.07 -7.06 -12.08
N PHE A 57 3.90 -5.79 -11.70
CA PHE A 57 2.73 -5.34 -10.96
C PHE A 57 1.45 -5.52 -11.78
N ASP A 58 0.49 -6.26 -11.22
CA ASP A 58 -0.83 -6.44 -11.82
C ASP A 58 -1.80 -5.36 -11.30
N PRO A 59 -2.27 -4.44 -12.16
CA PRO A 59 -3.18 -3.34 -11.81
C PRO A 59 -4.66 -3.75 -11.72
N THR A 60 -4.99 -5.01 -12.02
CA THR A 60 -6.37 -5.52 -12.13
C THR A 60 -6.85 -6.29 -10.91
N LEU A 61 -5.93 -6.65 -10.01
CA LEU A 61 -6.19 -7.31 -8.72
C LEU A 61 -6.78 -6.36 -7.66
#